data_AF-A0AA42T0I6-F1
#
_entry.id   AF-A0AA42T0I6-F1
#
_cell.length_a   1.000
_cell.length_b   1.000
_cell.length_c   1.000
_cell.angle_alpha   90.00
_cell.angle_beta   90.00
_cell.angle_gamma   90.00
#
_symmetry.space_group_name_H-M   'P 1'
#
loop_
_entity.id
_entity.type
_entity.pdbx_description
1 polymer ?
#
loop_
_entity_poly.entity_id
_entity_poly.type
_entity_poly.pdbx_seq_one_letter_code
_entity_poly.pdbx_strand_id
1 'polypeptide(L)'
;MNGPLARAARALIQWPRSHVAKIAGLEEEALAQFEAGASVFAASDLTRLRDALERGGAVFISEDNSGGLGVRLKFNAKDVRAINRMEGEGGPVGTDDV
;
A
#
# COMPACT_ATOMS: atom_id res chain seq x y z
N MET A 1 3.34 9.02 -10.83
CA MET A 1 3.57 7.58 -10.60
C MET A 1 3.39 6.85 -11.91
N ASN A 2 4.27 5.90 -12.26
CA ASN A 2 4.16 5.09 -13.49
C ASN A 2 3.77 3.64 -13.17
N GLY A 3 3.47 2.86 -14.22
CA GLY A 3 3.04 1.47 -14.13
C GLY A 3 3.97 0.56 -13.32
N PRO A 4 5.27 0.49 -13.65
CA PRO A 4 6.23 -0.34 -12.92
C PRO A 4 6.32 0.02 -11.43
N LEU A 5 6.27 1.30 -11.07
CA LEU A 5 6.30 1.75 -9.68
C LEU A 5 5.03 1.36 -8.92
N ALA A 6 3.86 1.44 -9.55
CA ALA A 6 2.60 0.95 -8.96
C ALA A 6 2.62 -0.56 -8.74
N ARG A 7 3.16 -1.34 -9.71
CA ARG A 7 3.35 -2.79 -9.57
C ARG A 7 4.29 -3.13 -8.41
N ALA A 8 5.39 -2.39 -8.27
CA ALA A 8 6.33 -2.56 -7.17
C ALA A 8 5.66 -2.28 -5.81
N ALA A 9 4.90 -1.19 -5.71
CA ALA A 9 4.14 -0.85 -4.51
C ALA A 9 3.17 -1.98 -4.11
N ARG A 10 2.40 -2.48 -5.08
CA ARG A 10 1.46 -3.59 -4.86
C ARG A 10 2.17 -4.86 -4.37
N ALA A 11 3.32 -5.19 -4.96
CA ALA A 11 4.11 -6.34 -4.55
C ALA A 11 4.63 -6.19 -3.11
N LEU A 12 5.08 -4.99 -2.73
CA LEU A 12 5.55 -4.70 -1.37
C LEU A 12 4.44 -4.87 -0.32
N ILE A 13 3.25 -4.34 -0.59
CA ILE A 13 2.10 -4.43 0.33
C ILE A 13 1.37 -5.79 0.26
N GLN A 14 1.80 -6.68 -0.63
CA GLN A 14 1.23 -8.02 -0.84
C GLN A 14 -0.27 -8.04 -1.14
N TRP A 15 -0.80 -7.00 -1.78
CA TRP A 15 -2.20 -6.97 -2.18
C TRP A 15 -2.40 -7.55 -3.59
N PRO A 16 -3.46 -8.36 -3.81
CA PRO A 16 -3.80 -8.79 -5.15
C PRO A 16 -4.29 -7.59 -5.97
N ARG A 17 -4.11 -7.64 -7.29
CA ARG A 17 -4.47 -6.55 -8.20
C ARG A 17 -5.97 -6.22 -8.12
N SER A 18 -6.82 -7.24 -8.13
CA SER A 18 -8.26 -7.13 -7.91
C SER A 18 -8.64 -6.29 -6.69
N HIS A 19 -7.93 -6.45 -5.58
CA HIS A 19 -8.18 -5.69 -4.34
C HIS A 19 -7.77 -4.22 -4.49
N VAL A 20 -6.60 -3.94 -5.05
CA VAL A 20 -6.15 -2.56 -5.33
C VAL A 20 -7.12 -1.87 -6.30
N ALA A 21 -7.51 -2.56 -7.38
CA ALA A 21 -8.44 -2.06 -8.39
C ALA A 21 -9.78 -1.68 -7.75
N LYS A 22 -10.34 -2.56 -6.90
CA LYS A 22 -11.57 -2.31 -6.16
C LYS A 22 -11.46 -1.07 -5.24
N ILE A 23 -10.38 -0.93 -4.48
CA ILE A 23 -10.19 0.23 -3.59
C ILE A 23 -10.00 1.52 -4.39
N ALA A 24 -9.26 1.45 -5.51
CA ALA A 24 -9.02 2.60 -6.38
C ALA A 24 -10.25 2.96 -7.24
N GLY A 25 -11.27 2.09 -7.33
CA GLY A 25 -12.40 2.26 -8.24
C GLY A 25 -12.00 2.14 -9.72
N LEU A 26 -11.06 1.25 -10.02
CA LEU A 26 -10.54 0.99 -11.37
C LEU A 26 -10.94 -0.42 -11.81
N GLU A 27 -10.99 -0.64 -13.11
CA GLU A 27 -11.09 -1.98 -13.67
C GLU A 27 -9.76 -2.74 -13.49
N GLU A 28 -9.83 -4.02 -13.11
CA GLU A 28 -8.63 -4.82 -12.85
C GLU A 28 -7.74 -4.97 -14.10
N GLU A 29 -8.36 -5.15 -15.27
CA GLU A 29 -7.65 -5.26 -16.55
C GLU A 29 -6.97 -3.95 -16.93
N ALA A 30 -7.64 -2.80 -16.70
CA ALA A 30 -7.05 -1.50 -16.93
C ALA A 30 -5.82 -1.27 -16.04
N LEU A 31 -5.90 -1.68 -14.77
CA LEU A 31 -4.75 -1.65 -13.85
C LEU A 31 -3.63 -2.61 -14.31
N ALA A 32 -3.97 -3.78 -14.85
CA ALA A 32 -2.98 -4.74 -15.36
C ALA A 32 -2.19 -4.16 -16.56
N GLN A 33 -2.89 -3.52 -17.50
CA GLN A 33 -2.28 -2.84 -18.65
C GLN A 33 -1.42 -1.66 -18.21
N PHE A 34 -1.91 -0.85 -17.26
CA PHE A 34 -1.14 0.27 -16.71
C PHE A 34 0.15 -0.24 -16.03
N GLU A 35 0.04 -1.25 -15.15
CA GLU A 35 1.20 -1.87 -14.49
C GLU A 35 2.23 -2.44 -15.49
N ALA A 36 1.78 -2.89 -16.67
CA ALA A 36 2.64 -3.40 -17.73
C ALA A 36 3.26 -2.29 -18.60
N GLY A 37 2.86 -1.03 -18.41
CA GLY A 37 3.28 0.10 -19.25
C GLY A 37 2.56 0.15 -20.59
N ALA A 38 1.48 -0.61 -20.77
CA ALA A 38 0.69 -0.67 -22.00
C ALA A 38 -0.39 0.43 -22.08
N SER A 39 -0.70 1.09 -20.96
CA SER A 39 -1.66 2.20 -20.91
C SER A 39 -1.19 3.30 -19.96
N VAL A 40 -1.79 4.49 -20.10
CA VAL A 40 -1.57 5.64 -19.21
C VAL A 40 -2.89 6.03 -18.59
N PHE A 41 -2.86 6.27 -17.28
CA PHE A 41 -4.01 6.75 -16.53
C PHE A 41 -4.08 8.28 -16.48
N ALA A 42 -5.30 8.80 -16.42
CA ALA A 42 -5.55 10.20 -16.12
C ALA A 42 -5.06 10.55 -14.72
N ALA A 43 -4.83 11.84 -14.47
CA ALA A 43 -4.35 12.32 -13.16
C ALA A 43 -5.28 11.89 -12.00
N SER A 44 -6.59 11.91 -12.20
CA SER A 44 -7.58 11.44 -11.21
C SER A 44 -7.37 9.98 -10.81
N ASP A 45 -7.07 9.14 -11.79
CA ASP A 45 -6.95 7.68 -11.61
C ASP A 45 -5.60 7.34 -10.97
N LEU A 46 -4.55 8.07 -11.35
CA LEU A 46 -3.25 7.99 -10.68
C LEU A 46 -3.35 8.38 -9.20
N THR A 47 -4.12 9.40 -8.86
CA THR A 47 -4.36 9.80 -7.46
C THR A 47 -5.09 8.70 -6.70
N ARG A 48 -6.21 8.19 -7.23
CA ARG A 48 -6.96 7.09 -6.60
C ARG A 48 -6.13 5.83 -6.41
N LEU A 49 -5.33 5.47 -7.41
CA LEU A 49 -4.42 4.32 -7.34
C LEU A 49 -3.33 4.53 -6.28
N ARG A 50 -2.74 5.73 -6.22
CA ARG A 50 -1.73 6.07 -5.22
C ARG A 50 -2.31 5.96 -3.82
N ASP A 51 -3.47 6.57 -3.57
CA ASP A 51 -4.15 6.54 -2.28
C ASP A 51 -4.48 5.10 -1.86
N ALA A 52 -4.95 4.26 -2.79
CA ALA A 52 -5.22 2.85 -2.51
C ALA A 52 -3.97 2.11 -2.04
N LEU A 53 -2.83 2.33 -2.70
CA LEU A 53 -1.55 1.70 -2.36
C LEU A 53 -0.96 2.24 -1.04
N GLU A 54 -1.07 3.55 -0.80
CA GLU A 54 -0.61 4.20 0.43
C GLU A 54 -1.44 3.75 1.65
N ARG A 55 -2.74 3.49 1.47
CA ARG A 55 -3.59 2.84 2.48
C ARG A 55 -3.16 1.42 2.81
N GLY A 56 -2.60 0.70 1.84
CA GLY A 56 -1.98 -0.62 2.05
C GLY A 56 -0.60 -0.56 2.69
N GLY A 57 -0.08 0.65 2.96
CA GLY A 57 1.21 0.85 3.61
C GLY A 57 2.37 1.10 2.65
N ALA A 58 2.13 1.34 1.37
CA ALA A 58 3.16 1.85 0.47
C ALA A 58 3.50 3.31 0.80
N VAL A 59 4.74 3.71 0.57
CA VAL A 59 5.19 5.11 0.64
C VAL A 59 6.00 5.40 -0.60
N PHE A 60 5.48 6.29 -1.45
CA PHE A 60 6.15 6.71 -2.67
C PHE A 60 7.18 7.80 -2.37
N ILE A 61 8.38 7.64 -2.93
CA ILE A 61 9.51 8.53 -2.77
C ILE A 61 9.67 9.28 -4.09
N SER A 62 9.62 10.61 -4.02
CA SER A 62 9.91 11.47 -5.17
C SER A 62 11.39 11.42 -5.52
N GLU A 63 11.71 11.69 -6.78
CA GLU A 63 13.09 11.86 -7.22
C GLU A 63 13.74 13.05 -6.51
N ASP A 64 15.01 12.89 -6.12
CA ASP A 64 15.83 13.94 -5.54
C ASP A 64 17.30 13.80 -5.97
N ASN A 65 18.17 14.69 -5.52
CA ASN A 65 19.60 14.67 -5.85
C ASN A 65 20.34 13.39 -5.38
N SER A 66 19.69 12.56 -4.57
CA SER A 66 20.27 11.34 -3.98
C SER A 66 19.75 10.05 -4.63
N GLY A 67 18.70 10.11 -5.46
CA GLY A 67 18.16 8.93 -6.14
C GLY A 67 16.93 9.18 -7.00
N GLY A 68 16.55 8.14 -7.75
CA GLY A 68 15.36 8.15 -8.59
C GLY A 68 14.06 7.87 -7.83
N LEU A 69 12.94 7.90 -8.56
CA LEU A 69 11.61 7.55 -8.04
C LEU A 69 11.61 6.15 -7.39
N GLY A 70 11.04 6.05 -6.19
CA GLY A 70 11.06 4.81 -5.40
C GLY A 70 9.76 4.55 -4.63
N VAL A 71 9.68 3.36 -4.04
CA VAL A 71 8.60 2.98 -3.12
C VAL A 71 9.16 2.12 -1.99
N ARG A 72 8.66 2.30 -0.77
CA ARG A 72 8.99 1.51 0.42
C ARG A 72 7.74 1.22 1.25
N LEU A 73 7.86 0.35 2.26
CA LEU A 73 6.81 0.15 3.26
C LEU A 73 6.83 1.26 4.33
N LYS A 74 5.65 1.66 4.78
CA LYS A 74 5.43 2.65 5.84
C LYS A 74 5.96 2.18 7.20
N PHE A 75 5.72 0.91 7.50
CA PHE A 75 6.11 0.27 8.75
C PHE A 75 7.27 -0.67 8.49
N ASN A 76 8.28 -0.61 9.34
CA ASN A 76 9.35 -1.59 9.33
C ASN A 76 8.92 -2.87 10.09
N ALA A 77 9.67 -3.96 9.95
CA ALA A 77 9.34 -5.23 10.60
C ALA A 77 9.29 -5.17 12.14
N LYS A 78 9.90 -4.15 12.78
CA LYS A 78 9.78 -3.91 14.23
C LYS A 78 8.48 -3.21 14.58
N ASP A 79 8.05 -2.23 13.77
CA ASP A 79 6.78 -1.52 13.97
C ASP A 79 5.59 -2.48 13.88
N VAL A 80 5.61 -3.40 12.91
CA VAL A 80 4.57 -4.44 12.78
C VAL A 80 4.54 -5.38 13.99
N ARG A 81 5.70 -5.75 14.54
CA ARG A 81 5.76 -6.57 15.78
C ARG A 81 5.26 -5.81 17.00
N ALA A 82 5.49 -4.51 17.08
CA ALA A 82 5.00 -3.67 18.17
C ALA A 82 3.46 -3.52 18.12
N ILE A 83 2.87 -3.35 16.92
CA ILE A 83 1.41 -3.31 16.73
C ILE A 83 0.78 -4.66 17.13
N ASN A 84 1.31 -5.78 16.64
CA ASN A 84 0.79 -7.11 16.99
C ASN A 84 0.89 -7.43 18.49
N ARG A 85 1.87 -6.86 19.20
CA ARG A 85 1.99 -7.02 20.66
C ARG A 85 0.93 -6.20 21.40
N MET A 86 0.58 -5.02 20.91
CA MET A 86 -0.44 -4.15 21.51
C MET A 86 -1.87 -4.68 21.33
N GLU A 87 -2.15 -5.41 20.25
CA GLU A 87 -3.47 -6.05 20.04
C GLU A 87 -3.65 -7.36 20.84
N GLY A 88 -2.56 -7.93 21.36
CA GLY A 88 -2.57 -9.17 22.16
C GLY A 88 -2.64 -8.96 23.68
N GLU A 89 -2.54 -7.71 24.16
CA GLU A 89 -2.71 -7.38 25.58
C GLU A 89 -4.20 -7.14 25.85
N GLY A 90 -4.98 -8.23 25.83
CA GLY A 90 -6.14 -8.32 26.69
C GLY A 90 -5.67 -8.03 28.11
N GLY A 91 -5.92 -6.82 28.59
CA GLY A 91 -5.57 -6.39 29.94
C GLY A 91 -6.07 -7.45 30.93
N PRO A 92 -5.33 -7.69 32.03
CA PRO A 92 -5.70 -8.70 33.00
C PRO A 92 -7.19 -8.53 33.33
N VAL A 93 -7.97 -9.60 33.11
CA VAL A 93 -9.33 -9.73 33.63
C VAL A 93 -9.22 -9.36 35.10
N GLY A 94 -9.71 -8.17 35.46
CA GLY A 94 -9.92 -7.84 36.85
C GLY A 94 -10.79 -8.97 37.39
N THR A 95 -10.23 -9.76 38.29
CA THR A 95 -11.03 -10.71 39.05
C THR A 95 -12.10 -9.87 39.71
N ASP A 96 -13.34 -10.16 39.32
CA ASP A 96 -14.53 -9.73 40.03
C ASP A 96 -14.39 -10.25 41.46
N ASP A 97 -13.94 -9.38 42.36
CA ASP A 97 -13.92 -9.64 43.79
C ASP A 97 -14.95 -8.70 44.45
N VAL A 98 -16.08 -9.35 44.80
CA VAL A 98 -17.13 -9.05 45.82
C VAL A 98 -18.30 -8.13 45.47
#